data_AF-A0A6V7I434-F1
#
_entry.id   AF-A0A6V7I434-F1
#
_cell.length_a   1.000
_cell.length_b   1.000
_cell.length_c   1.000
_cell.angle_alpha   90.00
_cell.angle_beta   90.00
_cell.angle_gamma   90.00
#
_symmetry.space_group_name_H-M   'P 1'
#
loop_
_entity.id
_entity.type
_entity.pdbx_description
1 polymer ?
#
loop_
_entity_poly.entity_id
_entity_poly.type
_entity_poly.pdbx_seq_one_letter_code
_entity_poly.pdbx_strand_id
1 'polypeptide(L)' 'MPVSQPVRAKSLLRANLEKTRCGVLQSRMPNIKVFSGTSHPDLAQRIVDRLGIDIGKVVTKKFSNLET' A
#
# COMPACT_ATOMS: atom_id res chain seq x y z
N MET A 1 -54.11 10.05 -15.88
CA MET A 1 -53.51 9.73 -14.57
C MET A 1 -51.99 9.74 -14.73
N PRO A 2 -51.24 10.65 -14.09
CA PRO A 2 -49.78 10.60 -14.17
C PRO A 2 -49.28 9.40 -13.37
N VAL A 3 -48.56 8.50 -14.03
CA VAL A 3 -47.96 7.31 -13.42
C VAL A 3 -46.80 7.78 -12.54
N SER A 4 -46.85 7.47 -11.25
CA SER A 4 -45.82 7.81 -10.27
C SER A 4 -44.51 7.13 -10.64
N GLN A 5 -43.46 7.92 -10.88
CA GLN A 5 -42.12 7.38 -11.08
C GLN A 5 -41.62 6.70 -9.80
N PRO A 6 -40.87 5.59 -9.89
CA PRO A 6 -40.32 4.93 -8.73
C PRO A 6 -39.36 5.89 -8.01
N VAL A 7 -39.63 6.16 -6.73
CA VAL A 7 -38.80 7.00 -5.86
C VAL A 7 -37.48 6.27 -5.61
N ARG A 8 -36.50 6.51 -6.48
CA ARG A 8 -35.15 5.96 -6.31
C ARG A 8 -34.52 6.61 -5.09
N ALA A 9 -34.29 5.83 -4.04
CA ALA A 9 -33.64 6.32 -2.83
C ALA A 9 -32.30 6.98 -3.19
N LYS A 10 -32.09 8.23 -2.73
CA LYS A 10 -30.85 8.99 -2.96
C LYS A 10 -29.60 8.26 -2.44
N SER A 11 -29.76 7.29 -1.55
CA SER A 11 -28.67 6.42 -1.07
C SER A 11 -28.00 5.62 -2.19
N LEU A 12 -28.72 5.29 -3.27
CA LEU A 12 -28.17 4.56 -4.42
C LEU A 12 -27.30 5.41 -5.35
N LEU A 13 -27.27 6.74 -5.18
CA LEU A 13 -26.33 7.62 -5.90
C LEU A 13 -24.88 7.44 -5.42
N ARG A 14 -24.65 6.72 -4.31
CA ARG A 14 -23.30 6.34 -3.86
C ARG A 14 -22.81 4.99 -4.40
N ALA A 15 -23.47 4.43 -5.43
CA ALA A 15 -22.95 3.29 -6.19
C ALA A 15 -21.75 3.65 -7.10
N ASN A 16 -20.89 4.57 -6.66
CA ASN A 16 -19.54 4.79 -7.17
C ASN A 16 -18.50 4.37 -6.08
N LEU A 17 -18.88 3.37 -5.29
CA LEU A 17 -17.96 2.46 -4.60
C LEU A 17 -17.74 1.35 -5.63
N GLU A 18 -16.70 1.36 -6.44
CA GLU A 18 -15.32 1.37 -6.00
C GLU A 18 -14.52 2.32 -6.89
N LYS A 19 -14.28 3.51 -6.37
CA LYS A 19 -13.05 4.24 -6.64
C LYS A 19 -11.93 3.20 -6.62
N THR A 20 -11.36 2.87 -7.78
CA THR A 20 -9.99 2.38 -7.85
C THR A 20 -9.22 3.43 -7.11
N ARG A 21 -9.02 3.20 -5.81
CA ARG A 21 -7.99 3.88 -5.08
C ARG A 21 -6.73 3.30 -5.72
N CYS A 22 -6.32 3.90 -6.84
CA CYS A 22 -4.92 4.17 -7.10
C CYS A 22 -4.45 5.11 -5.97
N GLY A 23 -4.58 4.62 -4.75
CA GLY A 23 -4.06 5.22 -3.56
C GLY A 23 -2.68 4.64 -3.51
N VAL A 24 -1.69 5.49 -3.79
CA VAL A 24 -0.40 5.45 -3.10
C VAL A 24 -0.63 4.71 -1.79
N LEU A 25 -0.05 3.52 -1.66
CA LEU A 25 -0.34 2.56 -0.59
C LEU A 25 -0.47 3.36 0.70
N GLN A 26 -1.70 3.48 1.21
CA GLN A 26 -1.95 4.18 2.45
C GLN A 26 -1.25 3.34 3.49
N SER A 27 -0.02 3.73 3.83
CA SER A 27 0.86 3.03 4.76
C SER A 27 0.03 2.70 5.99
N ARG A 28 -0.27 1.41 6.15
CA ARG A 28 -1.07 0.93 7.28
C ARG A 28 -0.34 1.15 8.60
N MET A 29 0.96 1.43 8.54
CA MET A 29 1.84 1.59 9.70
C MET A 29 2.86 2.71 9.44
N PRO A 30 2.50 3.99 9.65
CA PRO A 30 3.38 5.13 9.38
C PRO A 30 4.60 5.22 10.31
N ASN A 31 4.61 4.47 11.41
CA ASN A 31 5.66 4.52 12.44
C ASN A 31 6.70 3.41 12.29
N ILE A 32 6.66 2.62 11.22
CA ILE A 32 7.56 1.49 11.00
C ILE A 32 8.34 1.71 9.70
N LYS A 33 9.65 1.46 9.74
CA LYS A 33 10.52 1.43 8.57
C LYS A 33 11.20 0.08 8.47
N VAL A 34 11.21 -0.49 7.27
CA VAL A 34 11.87 -1.76 6.97
C VAL A 34 13.05 -1.50 6.06
N PHE A 35 14.19 -2.10 6.41
CA PHE A 35 15.40 -2.11 5.61
C PHE A 35 15.82 -3.55 5.39
N SER A 36 16.44 -3.83 4.24
CA SER A 36 16.97 -5.15 3.93
C SER A 36 18.47 -5.10 3.73
N GLY A 37 19.17 -6.10 4.24
CA GLY A 37 20.57 -6.36 3.91
C GLY A 37 20.72 -7.13 2.60
N THR A 38 21.89 -7.72 2.38
CA THR A 38 22.20 -8.46 1.14
C THR A 38 21.74 -9.91 1.15
N SER A 39 21.26 -10.43 2.28
CA SER A 39 20.93 -11.86 2.41
C SER A 39 19.67 -12.24 1.63
N HIS A 40 18.55 -11.55 1.85
CA HIS A 40 17.25 -11.87 1.23
C HIS A 40 16.45 -10.60 0.90
N PRO A 41 16.82 -9.85 -0.14
CA PRO A 41 16.07 -8.66 -0.57
C PRO A 41 14.64 -9.00 -1.00
N ASP A 42 14.43 -10.13 -1.67
CA ASP A 42 13.10 -10.60 -2.11
C ASP A 42 12.13 -10.81 -0.94
N LEU A 43 12.59 -11.46 0.13
CA LEU A 43 11.75 -11.71 1.30
C LEU A 43 11.31 -10.40 1.96
N ALA A 44 12.22 -9.43 2.05
CA ALA A 44 11.89 -8.11 2.58
C ALA A 44 10.83 -7.41 1.71
N GLN A 45 10.92 -7.54 0.38
CA GLN A 45 9.91 -7.01 -0.53
C GLN A 45 8.53 -7.62 -0.25
N ARG A 46 8.45 -8.95 -0.12
CA ARG A 46 7.20 -9.66 0.18
C ARG A 46 6.59 -9.25 1.53
N ILE A 47 7.43 -8.91 2.51
CA ILE A 47 6.98 -8.40 3.81
C ILE A 47 6.38 -7.01 3.63
N VAL A 48 7.09 -6.09 2.98
CA VAL A 48 6.59 -4.70 2.83
C VAL A 48 5.35 -4.61 1.93
N ASP A 49 5.23 -5.47 0.92
CA ASP A 49 4.03 -5.57 0.06
C ASP A 49 2.79 -5.94 0.87
N ARG A 50 2.94 -6.85 1.85
CA ARG A 50 1.85 -7.24 2.76
C ARG A 50 1.52 -6.16 3.78
N LEU A 51 2.53 -5.44 4.25
CA LEU A 51 2.36 -4.35 5.22
C LEU A 51 1.86 -3.05 4.55
N GLY A 52 1.98 -2.94 3.23
CA GLY A 52 1.62 -1.75 2.46
C GLY A 52 2.55 -0.57 2.73
N ILE A 53 3.84 -0.84 2.99
CA ILE A 53 4.88 0.17 3.24
C ILE A 53 5.98 0.04 2.19
N ASP A 54 6.83 1.05 2.06
CA ASP A 54 7.98 1.02 1.15
C ASP A 54 9.26 0.58 1.89
N ILE A 55 10.17 -0.08 1.16
CA ILE A 55 11.53 -0.36 1.66
C ILE A 55 12.30 0.96 1.76
N GLY A 56 12.92 1.20 2.91
CA GLY A 56 13.80 2.34 3.11
C GLY A 56 15.09 2.22 2.30
N LYS A 57 15.53 3.34 1.70
CA LYS A 57 16.83 3.40 1.01
C LYS A 57 17.97 3.26 2.02
N VAL A 58 18.77 2.21 1.87
CA VAL A 58 19.97 1.96 2.66
C VAL A 58 21.08 1.48 1.73
N VAL A 59 22.32 1.82 2.04
CA VAL A 59 23.49 1.29 1.36
C VAL A 59 24.19 0.36 2.34
N THR A 60 24.28 -0.92 2.00
CA THR A 60 25.10 -1.89 2.72
C THR A 60 26.35 -2.13 1.89
N LYS A 61 27.53 -1.96 2.49
CA LYS A 61 28.81 -2.15 1.82
C LYS A 61 29.71 -2.93 2.74
N LYS A 62 30.43 -3.90 2.17
CA LYS A 62 31.51 -4.58 2.86
C LYS A 62 32.82 -3.86 2.55
N PHE A 63 33.52 -3.41 3.57
CA PHE A 63 34.85 -2.81 3.43
C PHE A 63 35.89 -3.91 3.16
N SER A 64 37.06 -3.55 2.61
CA SER A 64 38.11 -4.52 2.23
C SER A 64 38.71 -5.25 3.43
N ASN A 65 38.63 -4.65 4.61
CA ASN A 65 38.98 -5.26 5.90
C ASN A 65 37.87 -6.19 6.45
N LEU A 66 36.87 -6.53 5.61
CA LEU A 66 35.73 -7.39 5.94
C LEU A 66 34.73 -6.81 6.94
N GLU A 67 34.88 -5.55 7.35
CA GLU A 67 33.87 -4.83 8.15
C GLU A 67 32.63 -4.52 7.31
N THR A 68 31.47 -4.39 7.96
CA THR A 68 30.16 -4.12 7.33
C THR A 68 29.49 -2.93 7.99
#